data_AF-A0A7K7AT06-F1
#
_entry.id   AF-A0A7K7AT06-F1
#
_cell.length_a   1.000
_cell.length_b   1.000
_cell.length_c   1.000
_cell.angle_alpha   90.00
_cell.angle_beta   90.00
_cell.angle_gamma   90.00
#
_symmetry.space_group_name_H-M   'P 1'
#
loop_
_entity.id
_entity.type
_entity.pdbx_description
1 polymer ?
#
loop_
_entity_poly.entity_id
_entity_poly.type
_entity_poly.pdbx_seq_one_letter_code
_entity_poly.pdbx_strand_id
1 'polypeptide(L)'
;QKVKDSMRVLIPVLLNKNHDNYEKIRAILLYIFSSNGTTQENLDKLIQNVKIESDSDMIRNWEYLGVPILSSSTSEQCKHPRRDRSSEETYQLSRWTPVIKDIMEDAIEKKLDADEWPYCSQCPSTWNGSGVV
;
A
#
# COMPACT_ATOMS: atom_id res chain seq x y z
N GLN A 1 -0.04 -8.54 -14.82
CA GLN A 1 0.69 -9.82 -14.62
C GLN A 1 0.88 -10.03 -13.12
N LYS A 2 0.40 -11.14 -12.54
CA LYS A 2 0.62 -11.42 -11.10
C LYS A 2 2.06 -11.87 -10.88
N VAL A 3 2.74 -11.30 -9.89
CA VAL A 3 4.06 -11.77 -9.44
C VAL A 3 3.82 -13.09 -8.69
N LYS A 4 4.40 -14.18 -9.20
CA LYS A 4 4.18 -15.53 -8.62
C LYS A 4 5.04 -15.81 -7.39
N ASP A 5 6.21 -15.19 -7.28
CA ASP A 5 7.16 -15.41 -6.19
C ASP A 5 7.83 -14.08 -5.80
N SER A 6 7.19 -13.38 -4.85
CA SER A 6 7.67 -12.07 -4.38
C SER A 6 9.04 -12.17 -3.69
N MET A 7 9.33 -13.28 -3.01
CA MET A 7 10.62 -13.48 -2.34
C MET A 7 11.75 -13.59 -3.34
N ARG A 8 11.57 -14.34 -4.44
CA ARG A 8 12.58 -14.44 -5.50
C ARG A 8 12.91 -13.10 -6.14
N VAL A 9 11.95 -12.17 -6.20
CA VAL A 9 12.17 -10.80 -6.69
C VAL A 9 12.85 -9.92 -5.62
N LEU A 10 12.51 -10.11 -4.34
CA LEU A 10 13.04 -9.32 -3.24
C LEU A 10 14.53 -9.61 -2.97
N ILE A 11 14.94 -10.88 -2.93
CA ILE A 11 16.29 -11.28 -2.51
C ILE A 11 17.42 -10.56 -3.29
N PRO A 12 17.40 -10.47 -4.63
CA PRO A 12 18.43 -9.74 -5.38
C PRO A 12 18.54 -8.25 -4.98
N VAL A 13 17.42 -7.61 -4.63
CA VAL A 13 17.40 -6.21 -4.19
C VAL A 13 18.08 -6.06 -2.83
N LEU A 14 17.86 -7.02 -1.92
CA LEU A 14 18.44 -7.02 -0.57
C LEU A 14 19.94 -7.35 -0.56
N LEU A 15 20.39 -8.21 -1.47
CA LEU A 15 21.80 -8.59 -1.61
C LEU A 15 22.65 -7.57 -2.37
N ASN A 16 22.02 -6.59 -3.04
CA ASN A 16 22.75 -5.54 -3.73
C ASN A 16 23.50 -4.65 -2.74
N LYS A 17 24.84 -4.62 -2.86
CA LYS A 17 25.72 -3.82 -2.00
C LYS A 17 25.67 -2.32 -2.32
N ASN A 18 25.18 -1.95 -3.49
CA ASN A 18 25.03 -0.55 -3.88
C ASN A 18 23.79 0.10 -3.25
N HIS A 19 22.89 -0.70 -2.68
CA HIS A 19 21.73 -0.18 -2.00
C HIS A 19 22.03 0.14 -0.54
N ASP A 20 21.55 1.29 -0.10
CA ASP A 20 21.62 1.68 1.31
C ASP A 20 20.59 0.92 2.17
N ASN A 21 20.66 1.10 3.49
CA ASN A 21 19.71 0.45 4.41
C ASN A 21 18.26 0.89 4.16
N TYR A 22 18.04 2.17 3.81
CA TYR A 22 16.71 2.73 3.56
C TYR A 22 16.03 2.13 2.33
N GLU A 23 16.77 1.88 1.25
CA GLU A 23 16.29 1.19 0.06
C GLU A 23 15.86 -0.24 0.37
N LYS A 24 16.65 -0.95 1.18
CA LYS A 24 16.34 -2.32 1.58
C LYS A 24 15.13 -2.38 2.52
N ILE A 25 15.01 -1.45 3.46
CA ILE A 25 13.83 -1.31 4.33
C ILE A 25 12.57 -1.04 3.48
N ARG A 26 12.64 -0.11 2.52
CA ARG A 26 11.53 0.16 1.59
C ARG A 26 11.12 -1.07 0.79
N ALA A 27 12.09 -1.87 0.32
CA ALA A 27 11.82 -3.10 -0.41
C ALA A 27 11.14 -4.18 0.49
N ILE A 28 11.60 -4.34 1.73
CA ILE A 28 10.98 -5.26 2.71
C ILE A 28 9.54 -4.82 3.02
N LEU A 29 9.29 -3.52 3.24
CA LEU A 29 7.95 -2.99 3.47
C LEU A 29 7.00 -3.27 2.30
N LEU A 30 7.45 -3.02 1.06
CA LEU A 30 6.65 -3.32 -0.13
C LEU A 30 6.31 -4.81 -0.25
N TYR A 31 7.24 -5.69 0.12
CA TYR A 31 6.98 -7.13 0.20
C TYR A 31 5.89 -7.44 1.24
N ILE A 32 6.02 -6.92 2.47
CA ILE A 32 5.05 -7.12 3.56
C ILE A 32 3.66 -6.60 3.16
N PHE A 33 3.57 -5.41 2.55
CA PHE A 33 2.30 -4.84 2.10
C PHE A 33 1.63 -5.71 1.02
N SER A 34 2.43 -6.31 0.13
CA SER A 34 1.95 -7.20 -0.92
C SER A 34 1.41 -8.53 -0.36
N SER A 35 2.01 -9.02 0.72
CA SER A 35 1.65 -10.28 1.38
C SER A 35 0.62 -10.11 2.51
N ASN A 36 0.25 -8.86 2.84
CA ASN A 36 -0.63 -8.53 3.97
C ASN A 36 -0.07 -9.06 5.30
N GLY A 37 1.21 -8.78 5.55
CA GLY A 37 1.95 -9.25 6.72
C GLY A 37 2.90 -10.41 6.39
N THR A 38 3.72 -10.75 7.37
CA THR A 38 4.63 -11.91 7.31
C THR A 38 4.76 -12.58 8.69
N THR A 39 5.41 -13.73 8.80
CA THR A 39 5.66 -14.36 10.10
C THR A 39 6.80 -13.65 10.84
N GLN A 40 6.78 -13.68 12.18
CA GLN A 40 7.85 -13.12 13.01
C GLN A 40 9.22 -13.70 12.62
N GLU A 41 9.29 -15.02 12.44
CA GLU A 41 10.51 -15.71 12.02
C GLU A 41 11.04 -15.21 10.67
N ASN A 42 10.16 -15.02 9.67
CA ASN A 42 10.58 -14.54 8.36
C ASN A 42 11.07 -13.08 8.43
N LEU A 43 10.37 -12.24 9.20
CA LEU A 43 10.79 -10.85 9.41
C LEU A 43 12.16 -10.77 10.06
N ASP A 44 12.40 -11.54 11.12
CA ASP A 44 13.69 -11.55 11.83
C ASP A 44 14.82 -12.03 10.92
N LYS A 45 14.58 -13.07 10.10
CA LYS A 45 15.54 -13.54 9.10
C LYS A 45 15.85 -12.46 8.05
N LEU A 46 14.85 -11.73 7.56
CA LEU A 46 15.07 -10.64 6.60
C LEU A 46 15.93 -9.52 7.20
N ILE A 47 15.62 -9.11 8.43
CA ILE A 47 16.35 -8.05 9.15
C ILE A 47 17.82 -8.46 9.37
N GLN A 48 18.04 -9.68 9.88
CA GLN A 48 19.39 -10.20 10.16
C GLN A 48 20.23 -10.39 8.90
N ASN A 49 19.64 -10.95 7.84
CA ASN A 49 20.37 -11.18 6.57
C ASN A 49 20.86 -9.87 5.95
N VAL A 50 20.11 -8.80 6.14
CA VAL A 50 20.39 -7.48 5.58
C VAL A 50 21.21 -6.60 6.53
N LYS A 51 21.35 -7.01 7.79
CA LYS A 51 22.11 -6.30 8.84
C LYS A 51 21.54 -4.92 9.17
N ILE A 52 20.21 -4.86 9.36
CA ILE A 52 19.45 -3.63 9.69
C ILE A 52 18.78 -3.73 11.06
N GLU A 53 19.36 -4.47 12.00
CA GLU A 53 18.81 -4.69 13.34
C GLU A 53 18.58 -3.37 14.10
N SER A 54 19.50 -2.42 13.97
CA SER A 54 19.41 -1.09 14.58
C SER A 54 18.25 -0.26 14.06
N ASP A 55 17.82 -0.52 12.82
CA ASP A 55 16.79 0.27 12.11
C ASP A 55 15.47 -0.52 12.03
N SER A 56 15.37 -1.67 12.70
CA SER A 56 14.24 -2.59 12.59
C SER A 56 12.90 -1.98 13.03
N ASP A 57 12.93 -1.00 13.94
CA ASP A 57 11.76 -0.24 14.36
C ASP A 57 11.10 0.51 13.21
N MET A 58 11.85 0.89 12.17
CA MET A 58 11.28 1.51 10.96
C MET A 58 10.30 0.58 10.22
N ILE A 59 10.43 -0.73 10.40
CA ILE A 59 9.51 -1.71 9.83
C ILE A 59 8.36 -1.97 10.81
N ARG A 60 8.67 -2.23 12.09
CA ARG A 60 7.68 -2.61 13.10
C ARG A 60 6.69 -1.49 13.42
N ASN A 61 7.13 -0.23 13.44
CA ASN A 61 6.29 0.91 13.83
C ASN A 61 5.14 1.22 12.86
N TRP A 62 5.13 0.62 11.66
CA TRP A 62 3.98 0.70 10.76
C TRP A 62 2.71 0.06 11.33
N GLU A 63 2.84 -0.85 12.30
CA GLU A 63 1.70 -1.38 13.05
C GLU A 63 0.90 -0.26 13.75
N TYR A 64 1.57 0.79 14.24
CA TYR A 64 0.91 1.94 14.84
C TYR A 64 0.08 2.78 13.85
N LEU A 65 0.31 2.58 12.54
CA LEU A 65 -0.50 3.16 11.47
C LEU A 65 -1.60 2.20 10.99
N GLY A 66 -1.83 1.10 11.73
CA GLY A 66 -2.81 0.07 11.40
C GLY A 66 -2.39 -0.84 10.25
N VAL A 67 -1.11 -0.85 9.85
CA VAL A 67 -0.60 -1.71 8.77
C VAL A 67 -0.15 -3.07 9.33
N PRO A 68 -0.53 -4.21 8.73
CA PRO A 68 -0.24 -5.52 9.29
C PRO A 68 1.19 -5.90 8.92
N ILE A 69 2.10 -5.73 9.87
CA ILE A 69 3.50 -6.16 9.69
C ILE A 69 3.63 -7.67 9.93
N LEU A 70 2.97 -8.17 10.97
CA LEU A 70 2.87 -9.59 11.26
C LEU A 70 1.53 -10.13 10.75
N SER A 71 1.55 -11.30 10.12
CA SER A 71 0.34 -11.99 9.70
C SER A 71 -0.48 -12.39 10.93
N SER A 72 -1.59 -11.71 11.17
CA SER A 72 -2.60 -12.10 12.15
C SER A 72 -3.76 -12.81 11.44
N SER A 73 -4.39 -13.78 12.10
CA SER A 73 -5.54 -14.51 11.56
C SER A 73 -6.85 -13.71 11.60
N THR A 74 -6.83 -12.49 12.14
CA THR A 74 -8.04 -11.78 12.59
C THR A 74 -8.27 -10.43 11.91
N SER A 75 -7.31 -9.88 11.16
CA SER A 75 -7.52 -8.61 10.46
C SER A 75 -7.62 -8.81 8.95
N GLU A 76 -8.84 -9.03 8.44
CA GLU A 76 -9.15 -8.73 7.05
C GLU A 76 -9.06 -7.21 6.89
N GLN A 77 -7.91 -6.73 6.38
CA GLN A 77 -7.83 -5.34 5.98
C GLN A 77 -8.76 -5.13 4.80
N CYS A 78 -9.76 -4.26 4.97
CA CYS A 78 -10.57 -3.77 3.88
C CYS A 78 -9.66 -2.88 3.01
N LYS A 79 -9.09 -3.46 1.95
CA LYS A 79 -8.35 -2.69 0.96
C LYS A 79 -9.37 -2.00 0.08
N HIS A 80 -9.32 -0.67 0.03
CA HIS A 80 -10.14 0.10 -0.91
C HIS A 80 -9.98 -0.49 -2.33
N PRO A 81 -11.09 -0.83 -3.01
CA PRO A 81 -11.04 -1.47 -4.31
C PRO A 81 -10.30 -0.58 -5.31
N ARG A 82 -9.41 -1.19 -6.09
CA ARG A 82 -8.62 -0.47 -7.10
C ARG A 82 -9.42 -0.34 -8.38
N ARG A 83 -9.51 0.88 -8.91
CA ARG A 83 -10.12 1.12 -10.22
C ARG A 83 -9.30 0.46 -11.34
N ASP A 84 -9.99 -0.17 -12.30
CA ASP A 84 -9.34 -0.79 -13.46
C ASP A 84 -8.74 0.28 -14.38
N ARG A 85 -7.43 0.13 -14.64
CA ARG A 85 -6.62 1.02 -15.50
C ARG A 85 -5.82 0.23 -16.53
N SER A 86 -6.26 -0.98 -16.85
CA SER A 86 -5.58 -1.89 -17.78
C SER A 86 -5.44 -1.31 -19.19
N SER A 87 -6.28 -0.35 -19.58
CA SER A 87 -6.24 0.34 -20.87
C SER A 87 -5.31 1.57 -20.89
N GLU A 88 -4.81 2.04 -19.75
CA GLU A 88 -3.95 3.23 -19.70
C GLU A 88 -2.53 2.91 -20.19
N GLU A 89 -1.98 3.79 -21.03
CA GLU A 89 -0.57 3.70 -21.41
C GLU A 89 0.32 4.09 -20.23
N THR A 90 1.15 3.15 -19.77
CA THR A 90 2.05 3.36 -18.62
C THR A 90 3.47 2.93 -18.94
N TYR A 91 4.44 3.62 -18.35
CA TYR A 91 5.83 3.19 -18.41
C TYR A 91 6.07 1.99 -17.49
N GLN A 92 6.98 1.09 -17.86
CA GLN A 92 7.22 -0.15 -17.11
C GLN A 92 7.60 0.08 -15.63
N LEU A 93 8.33 1.14 -15.31
CA LEU A 93 8.72 1.46 -13.93
C LEU A 93 7.72 2.39 -13.22
N SER A 94 6.70 2.89 -13.92
CA SER A 94 5.74 3.89 -13.44
C SER A 94 4.30 3.41 -13.57
N ARG A 95 4.04 2.12 -13.33
CA ARG A 95 2.71 1.51 -13.44
C ARG A 95 1.80 1.79 -12.23
N TRP A 96 2.38 2.15 -11.09
CA TRP A 96 1.60 2.34 -9.86
C TRP A 96 0.83 3.66 -9.91
N THR A 97 -0.49 3.58 -9.79
CA THR A 97 -1.34 4.74 -9.50
C THR A 97 -1.62 4.78 -7.99
N PRO A 98 -1.43 5.92 -7.30
CA PRO A 98 -1.76 6.06 -5.89
C PRO A 98 -3.25 5.86 -5.60
N VAL A 99 -3.59 5.20 -4.49
CA VAL A 99 -4.98 4.95 -4.06
C VAL A 99 -5.78 6.25 -3.91
N ILE A 100 -5.13 7.34 -3.48
CA ILE A 100 -5.78 8.64 -3.36
C ILE A 100 -6.38 9.14 -4.69
N LYS A 101 -5.81 8.75 -5.85
CA LYS A 101 -6.39 9.12 -7.14
C LYS A 101 -7.75 8.44 -7.35
N ASP A 102 -7.88 7.17 -6.96
CA ASP A 102 -9.13 6.40 -7.04
C ASP A 102 -10.20 7.10 -6.19
N ILE A 103 -9.87 7.44 -4.95
CA ILE A 103 -10.75 8.16 -4.01
C ILE A 103 -11.18 9.51 -4.59
N MET A 104 -10.23 10.29 -5.15
CA MET A 104 -10.53 11.60 -5.74
C MET A 104 -11.49 11.49 -6.93
N GLU A 105 -11.27 10.53 -7.83
CA GLU A 105 -12.13 10.33 -8.98
C GLU A 105 -13.53 9.85 -8.56
N ASP A 106 -13.62 8.90 -7.61
CA ASP A 106 -14.90 8.41 -7.09
C ASP A 106 -15.68 9.49 -6.33
N ALA A 107 -15.01 10.39 -5.63
CA ALA A 107 -15.65 11.53 -4.98
C ALA A 107 -16.27 12.50 -5.99
N ILE A 108 -15.57 12.82 -7.08
CA ILE A 108 -16.06 13.69 -8.15
C ILE A 108 -17.25 13.04 -8.89
N GLU A 109 -17.16 11.72 -9.12
CA GLU A 109 -18.21 10.94 -9.79
C GLU A 109 -19.40 10.59 -8.87
N LYS A 110 -19.35 10.95 -7.58
CA LYS A 110 -20.35 10.60 -6.55
C LYS A 110 -20.55 9.09 -6.40
N LYS A 111 -19.46 8.33 -6.52
CA LYS A 111 -19.41 6.87 -6.36
C LYS A 111 -18.62 6.43 -5.12
N LEU A 112 -18.00 7.37 -4.40
CA LEU A 112 -17.31 7.06 -3.16
C LEU A 112 -18.31 6.52 -2.14
N ASP A 113 -18.00 5.35 -1.57
CA ASP A 113 -18.87 4.65 -0.63
C ASP A 113 -19.06 5.49 0.65
N ALA A 114 -20.31 5.82 0.97
CA ALA A 114 -20.67 6.63 2.12
C ALA A 114 -20.58 5.86 3.45
N ASP A 115 -20.57 4.53 3.42
CA ASP A 115 -20.38 3.71 4.63
C ASP A 115 -18.89 3.70 5.03
N GLU A 116 -17.98 3.65 4.05
CA GLU A 116 -16.52 3.76 4.28
C GLU A 116 -16.09 5.23 4.50
N TRP A 117 -16.70 6.18 3.78
CA TRP A 117 -16.35 7.61 3.78
C TRP A 117 -17.56 8.49 4.16
N PRO A 118 -17.98 8.47 5.44
CA PRO A 118 -19.20 9.13 5.88
C PRO A 118 -19.09 10.66 5.90
N TYR A 119 -20.21 11.32 5.62
CA TYR A 119 -20.37 12.75 5.88
C TYR A 119 -20.53 13.00 7.37
N CYS A 120 -19.86 14.01 7.92
CA CYS A 120 -20.10 14.44 9.30
C CYS A 120 -21.48 15.12 9.50
N SER A 121 -22.20 15.38 8.42
CA SER A 121 -23.52 16.03 8.41
C SER A 121 -24.33 15.45 7.24
N GLN A 122 -25.11 16.28 6.54
CA GLN A 122 -25.88 15.83 5.37
C GLN A 122 -25.01 15.80 4.12
N CYS A 123 -25.30 14.86 3.21
CA CYS A 123 -24.70 14.82 1.89
C CYS A 123 -25.05 16.12 1.13
N PRO A 124 -24.09 16.85 0.54
CA PRO A 124 -24.37 18.06 -0.23
C PRO A 124 -25.36 17.77 -1.35
N SER A 125 -26.35 18.65 -1.52
CA SER A 125 -27.25 18.57 -2.67
C SER A 125 -26.44 18.61 -3.96
N THR A 126 -26.87 17.82 -4.95
CA THR A 126 -26.21 17.78 -6.25
C THR A 126 -26.20 19.18 -6.85
N TRP A 127 -25.02 19.76 -7.03
CA TRP A 127 -24.89 21.06 -7.69
C TRP A 127 -25.52 20.98 -9.07
N ASN A 128 -26.64 21.67 -9.27
CA ASN A 128 -27.44 21.70 -10.49
C ASN A 128 -27.02 22.81 -11.45
N GLY A 129 -25.80 23.38 -11.29
CA GLY A 129 -25.27 24.46 -12.12
C GLY A 129 -26.06 25.77 -12.09
N SER A 130 -27.14 25.88 -11.32
CA SER A 130 -28.14 26.96 -11.46
C SER A 130 -27.90 28.13 -10.49
N GLY A 131 -26.66 28.35 -10.07
CA GLY A 131 -26.30 29.37 -9.08
C GLY A 131 -25.23 30.32 -9.58
N VAL A 132 -25.48 31.01 -10.70
CA VAL A 132 -24.72 32.21 -11.11
C VAL A 132 -25.71 33.28 -11.58
N VAL A 133 -25.83 34.30 -10.72
CA VAL A 133 -26.55 35.60 -10.80
C VAL A 133 -28.07 35.56 -10.73
#